data_AF-A0A6A3AFG7-F1
#
_entry.id   AF-A0A6A3AFG7-F1
#
_cell.length_a   1.000
_cell.length_b   1.000
_cell.length_c   1.000
_cell.angle_alpha   90.00
_cell.angle_beta   90.00
_cell.angle_gamma   90.00
#
_symmetry.space_group_name_H-M   'P 1'
#
loop_
_entity.id
_entity.type
_entity.pdbx_description
1 polymer ?
#
loop_
_entity_poly.entity_id
_entity_poly.type
_entity_poly.pdbx_seq_one_letter_code
_entity_poly.pdbx_strand_id
1 'polypeptide(L)'
;MRIQCNVCEATEAKLLCCADEAALCWACDEKVHAANKLASKHLRVPLTSYSSQMPKCDICQEASGFFFCLQDRALLCRKCDVAIHTANPYVSGHQRFLLTGVKAGLESTTDPGASPSDAKYLIVKKFQKLKIMLHLEGGLL
;
A
#
# COMPACT_ATOMS: atom_id res chain seq x y z
N MET A 1 9.20 -1.35 -7.03
CA MET A 1 9.46 -1.86 -5.66
C MET A 1 8.76 -3.20 -5.53
N ARG A 2 9.42 -4.22 -4.98
CA ARG A 2 8.86 -5.56 -4.74
C ARG A 2 8.85 -5.81 -3.23
N ILE A 3 7.74 -6.31 -2.68
CA ILE A 3 7.64 -6.66 -1.25
C ILE A 3 8.14 -8.10 -1.09
N GLN A 4 9.03 -8.38 -0.14
CA GLN A 4 9.47 -9.74 0.18
C GLN A 4 8.48 -10.41 1.14
N CYS A 5 8.42 -11.75 1.08
CA CYS A 5 7.63 -12.55 2.00
C CYS A 5 8.14 -12.38 3.45
N ASN A 6 7.26 -12.03 4.39
CA ASN A 6 7.60 -11.85 5.80
C ASN A 6 8.04 -13.14 6.52
N VAL A 7 7.74 -14.31 5.95
CA VAL A 7 8.02 -15.60 6.60
C VAL A 7 9.34 -16.20 6.12
N CYS A 8 9.58 -16.22 4.81
CA CYS A 8 10.79 -16.84 4.26
C CYS A 8 11.86 -15.83 3.84
N GLU A 9 11.50 -14.55 3.68
CA GLU A 9 12.37 -13.44 3.25
C GLU A 9 13.12 -13.65 1.92
N ALA A 10 12.93 -14.80 1.27
CA ALA A 10 13.67 -15.23 0.09
C ALA A 10 12.94 -14.91 -1.23
N THR A 11 11.61 -14.77 -1.20
CA THR A 11 10.79 -14.60 -2.40
C THR A 11 9.87 -13.39 -2.31
N GLU A 12 9.42 -12.90 -3.47
CA GLU A 12 8.45 -11.82 -3.53
C GLU A 12 7.09 -12.27 -2.97
N ALA A 13 6.51 -11.45 -2.09
CA ALA A 13 5.16 -11.62 -1.58
C ALA A 13 4.14 -11.43 -2.71
N LYS A 14 3.14 -12.29 -2.75
CA LYS A 14 2.06 -12.29 -3.74
C LYS A 14 0.69 -12.04 -3.11
N LEU A 15 0.60 -12.05 -1.79
CA LEU A 15 -0.62 -11.87 -1.02
C LEU A 15 -0.33 -11.01 0.20
N LEU A 16 -1.33 -10.26 0.68
CA LEU A 16 -1.36 -9.71 2.03
C LEU A 16 -2.46 -10.40 2.83
N CYS A 17 -2.11 -10.97 3.98
CA CYS A 17 -3.08 -11.36 5.00
C CYS A 17 -3.44 -10.13 5.85
N CYS A 18 -4.71 -9.73 5.85
CA CYS A 18 -5.18 -8.55 6.58
C CYS A 18 -5.30 -8.77 8.09
N ALA A 19 -5.45 -10.01 8.54
CA ALA A 19 -5.56 -10.36 9.96
C ALA A 19 -4.18 -10.38 10.62
N ASP A 20 -3.19 -10.99 9.95
CA ASP A 20 -1.82 -11.12 10.45
C ASP A 20 -0.92 -9.95 10.04
N GLU A 21 -1.44 -9.02 9.24
CA GLU A 21 -0.67 -7.88 8.72
C GLU A 21 0.62 -8.31 7.99
N ALA A 22 0.57 -9.48 7.34
CA ALA A 22 1.74 -10.14 6.75
C ALA A 22 1.63 -10.27 5.22
N ALA A 23 2.69 -9.89 4.52
CA ALA A 23 2.86 -10.09 3.08
C ALA A 23 3.52 -11.47 2.86
N LEU A 24 2.81 -12.38 2.18
CA LEU A 24 3.22 -13.78 2.04
C LEU A 24 3.42 -14.15 0.57
N CYS A 25 4.41 -14.99 0.29
CA CYS A 25 4.45 -15.76 -0.95
C CYS A 25 3.46 -16.92 -0.87
N TRP A 26 3.08 -17.49 -2.02
CA TRP A 26 2.10 -18.59 -2.09
C TRP A 26 2.45 -19.77 -1.19
N ALA A 27 3.72 -20.17 -1.15
CA ALA A 27 4.16 -21.31 -0.34
C ALA A 27 4.06 -21.06 1.17
N CYS A 28 4.32 -19.83 1.62
CA CYS A 28 4.17 -19.46 3.02
C CYS A 28 2.70 -19.23 3.38
N ASP A 29 1.90 -18.67 2.47
CA ASP A 29 0.46 -18.49 2.63
C ASP A 29 -0.23 -19.81 2.96
N GLU A 30 0.02 -20.84 2.16
CA GLU A 30 -0.56 -22.17 2.36
C GLU A 30 -0.21 -22.74 3.73
N LYS A 31 1.07 -22.66 4.14
CA LYS A 31 1.52 -23.15 5.45
C LYS A 31 0.85 -22.42 6.62
N VAL A 32 0.76 -21.09 6.54
CA VAL A 32 0.14 -20.27 7.60
C VAL A 32 -1.37 -20.52 7.68
N HIS A 33 -2.06 -20.54 6.53
CA HIS A 33 -3.52 -20.58 6.49
C HIS A 33 -4.09 -22.00 6.54
N ALA A 34 -3.31 -23.04 6.25
CA ALA A 34 -3.71 -24.43 6.47
C ALA A 34 -3.46 -24.92 7.90
N ALA A 35 -2.69 -24.20 8.71
CA ALA A 35 -2.33 -24.63 10.07
C ALA A 35 -3.55 -24.81 10.99
N ASN A 36 -4.61 -24.01 10.81
CA ASN A 36 -5.87 -24.18 11.53
C ASN A 36 -7.07 -23.54 10.80
N LYS A 37 -8.29 -23.92 11.22
CA LYS A 37 -9.57 -23.44 10.65
C LYS A 37 -9.86 -21.95 10.89
N LEU A 38 -9.15 -21.29 11.81
CA LEU A 38 -9.31 -19.86 12.05
C LEU A 38 -8.47 -19.07 11.03
N ALA A 39 -7.21 -19.48 10.85
CA ALA A 39 -6.29 -18.90 9.89
C ALA A 39 -6.83 -18.98 8.47
N SER A 40 -7.44 -20.10 8.06
CA SER A 40 -8.02 -20.22 6.71
C SER A 40 -9.13 -19.22 6.38
N LYS A 41 -9.73 -18.57 7.40
CA LYS A 41 -10.74 -17.52 7.24
C LYS A 41 -10.15 -16.11 7.12
N HIS A 42 -8.84 -15.96 7.27
CA HIS A 42 -8.21 -14.65 7.14
C HIS A 42 -8.43 -14.11 5.72
N LEU A 43 -8.78 -12.82 5.63
CA LEU A 43 -8.89 -12.13 4.36
C LEU A 43 -7.49 -11.98 3.75
N ARG A 44 -7.31 -12.60 2.57
CA ARG A 44 -6.08 -12.53 1.78
C ARG A 44 -6.33 -11.68 0.55
N VAL A 45 -5.48 -10.68 0.33
CA VAL A 45 -5.60 -9.73 -0.77
C VAL A 45 -4.40 -9.92 -1.72
N PRO A 46 -4.61 -10.30 -2.99
CA PRO A 46 -3.53 -10.41 -3.97
C PRO A 46 -2.70 -9.13 -4.09
N LEU A 47 -1.38 -9.27 -4.05
CA LEU A 47 -0.44 -8.20 -4.35
C LEU A 47 -0.12 -8.28 -5.84
N THR A 48 -0.57 -7.29 -6.61
CA THR A 48 -0.18 -7.16 -8.01
C THR A 48 1.09 -6.32 -8.08
N SER A 49 2.18 -6.97 -8.50
CA SER A 49 3.42 -6.29 -8.86
C SER A 49 3.13 -5.45 -10.10
N TYR A 50 3.16 -4.12 -9.99
CA TYR A 50 3.13 -3.28 -11.18
C TYR A 50 4.36 -3.54 -12.03
N SER A 51 4.13 -3.99 -13.26
CA SER A 51 5.09 -3.78 -14.34
C SER A 51 5.13 -2.28 -14.64
N SER A 52 6.21 -1.63 -14.16
CA SER A 52 6.92 -0.50 -14.77
C SER A 52 6.25 0.87 -14.99
N GLN A 53 4.98 1.11 -14.71
CA GLN A 53 4.37 2.45 -14.92
C GLN A 53 3.78 3.02 -13.63
N MET A 54 4.66 3.60 -12.83
CA MET A 54 4.23 4.50 -11.76
C MET A 54 3.50 5.69 -12.39
N PRO A 55 2.31 6.08 -11.87
CA PRO A 55 1.54 7.19 -12.43
C PRO A 55 2.40 8.45 -12.53
N LYS A 56 2.17 9.23 -13.59
CA LYS A 56 2.88 10.49 -13.79
C LYS A 56 2.44 11.52 -12.76
N CYS A 57 3.30 12.49 -12.50
CA CYS A 57 2.95 13.62 -11.67
C CYS A 57 1.82 14.45 -12.31
N ASP A 58 0.82 14.79 -11.52
CA ASP A 58 -0.36 15.53 -11.97
C ASP A 58 -0.03 16.95 -12.46
N ILE A 59 1.05 17.53 -11.95
CA ILE A 59 1.49 18.90 -12.26
C ILE A 59 2.38 18.95 -13.50
N CYS A 60 3.50 18.21 -13.52
CA CYS A 60 4.46 18.27 -14.62
C CYS A 60 4.20 17.26 -15.76
N GLN A 61 3.41 16.21 -15.50
CA GLN A 61 3.08 15.15 -16.47
C GLN A 61 4.29 14.48 -17.16
N GLU A 62 5.48 14.66 -16.61
CA GLU A 62 6.75 14.20 -17.17
C GLU A 62 7.38 13.15 -16.25
N ALA A 63 7.64 13.51 -14.99
CA ALA A 63 8.24 12.62 -14.01
C ALA A 63 7.19 11.71 -13.35
N SER A 64 7.63 10.55 -12.86
CA SER A 64 6.80 9.70 -11.99
C SER A 64 6.40 10.44 -10.72
N GLY A 65 5.15 10.27 -10.34
CA GLY A 65 4.58 10.79 -9.12
C GLY A 65 4.79 9.82 -7.96
N PHE A 66 5.31 10.33 -6.85
CA PHE A 66 5.65 9.54 -5.66
C PHE A 66 4.88 10.01 -4.42
N PHE A 67 4.46 11.27 -4.37
CA PHE A 67 3.86 11.89 -3.20
C PHE A 67 2.40 12.21 -3.47
N PHE A 68 1.48 11.57 -2.75
CA PHE A 68 0.07 11.93 -2.79
C PHE A 68 -0.23 12.96 -1.71
N CYS A 69 -0.64 14.16 -2.10
CA CYS A 69 -1.17 15.17 -1.21
C CYS A 69 -2.67 14.96 -1.03
N LEU A 70 -3.14 14.78 0.21
CA LEU A 70 -4.54 14.50 0.50
C LEU A 70 -5.44 15.72 0.26
N GLN A 71 -4.98 16.90 0.68
CA GLN A 71 -5.71 18.16 0.57
C GLN A 71 -5.87 18.56 -0.89
N ASP A 72 -4.79 18.43 -1.69
CA ASP A 72 -4.80 18.78 -3.11
C ASP A 72 -5.32 17.64 -4.00
N ARG A 73 -5.53 16.44 -3.43
CA ARG A 73 -5.91 15.22 -4.15
C ARG A 73 -5.04 14.95 -5.37
N ALA A 74 -3.74 15.23 -5.25
CA ALA A 74 -2.79 15.24 -6.35
C ALA A 74 -1.59 14.36 -6.08
N LEU A 75 -1.09 13.72 -7.14
CA LEU A 75 0.15 12.98 -7.15
C LEU A 75 1.30 13.82 -7.70
N LEU A 76 2.34 13.99 -6.90
CA LEU A 76 3.44 14.90 -7.15
C LEU A 76 4.76 14.15 -7.32
N CYS A 77 5.58 14.58 -8.28
CA CYS A 77 7.00 14.24 -8.28
C CYS A 77 7.73 15.03 -7.20
N ARG A 78 8.97 14.65 -6.87
CA ARG A 78 9.76 15.34 -5.84
C ARG A 78 9.89 16.86 -6.07
N LYS A 79 10.06 17.29 -7.33
CA LYS A 79 10.21 18.72 -7.65
C LYS A 79 8.92 19.50 -7.36
N CYS A 80 7.79 18.98 -7.82
CA CYS A 80 6.47 19.59 -7.60
C CYS A 80 6.04 19.51 -6.12
N ASP A 81 6.35 18.42 -5.43
CA ASP A 81 6.08 18.27 -3.99
C ASP A 81 6.77 19.37 -3.17
N VAL A 82 8.07 19.58 -3.38
CA VAL A 82 8.81 20.65 -2.69
C VAL A 82 8.25 22.02 -3.07
N ALA A 83 8.09 22.28 -4.37
CA ALA A 83 7.60 23.58 -4.85
C ALA A 83 6.22 23.96 -4.25
N ILE A 84 5.32 23.00 -4.09
CA ILE A 84 4.01 23.22 -3.47
C ILE A 84 4.16 23.36 -1.96
N HIS A 85 4.74 22.36 -1.29
CA HIS A 85 4.68 22.27 0.17
C HIS A 85 5.69 23.15 0.93
N THR A 86 6.60 23.83 0.23
CA THR A 86 7.44 24.89 0.82
C THR A 86 6.97 26.30 0.47
N ALA A 87 5.91 26.46 -0.32
CA ALA A 87 5.47 27.78 -0.77
C ALA A 87 4.96 28.67 0.36
N ASN A 88 4.31 28.08 1.38
CA ASN A 88 3.83 28.80 2.57
C ASN A 88 3.46 27.82 3.72
N PRO A 89 3.25 28.33 4.95
CA PRO A 89 2.91 27.48 6.09
C PRO A 89 1.59 26.70 5.95
N TYR A 90 0.61 27.23 5.22
CA TYR A 90 -0.68 26.57 5.04
C TYR A 90 -0.52 25.25 4.28
N VAL A 91 0.16 25.27 3.13
CA VAL A 91 0.43 24.07 2.33
C VAL A 91 1.47 23.15 2.98
N SER A 92 2.38 23.68 3.81
CA SER A 92 3.35 22.83 4.54
C SER A 92 2.69 21.82 5.50
N GLY A 93 1.48 22.15 5.98
CA GLY A 93 0.68 21.29 6.85
C GLY A 93 -0.15 20.23 6.12
N HIS A 94 -0.09 20.18 4.78
CA HIS A 94 -0.81 19.16 4.02
C HIS A 94 -0.31 17.75 4.39
N GLN A 95 -1.24 16.80 4.42
CA GLN A 95 -0.94 15.41 4.68
C GLN A 95 -0.45 14.76 3.38
N ARG A 96 0.80 14.29 3.43
CA ARG A 96 1.52 13.74 2.28
C ARG A 96 1.83 12.28 2.52
N PHE A 97 1.55 11.45 1.54
CA PHE A 97 1.77 10.00 1.60
C PHE A 97 2.65 9.54 0.45
N LEU A 98 3.61 8.66 0.73
CA LEU A 98 4.42 8.05 -0.31
C LEU A 98 3.66 6.89 -0.97
N LEU A 99 3.43 6.97 -2.27
CA LEU A 99 2.94 5.85 -3.06
C LEU A 99 4.11 4.94 -3.45
N THR A 100 4.30 3.85 -2.71
CA THR A 100 5.02 2.70 -3.28
C THR A 100 4.11 2.04 -4.31
N GLY A 101 4.64 1.74 -5.50
CA GLY A 101 3.91 1.18 -6.66
C GLY A 101 3.42 -0.27 -6.48
N VAL A 102 2.84 -0.58 -5.33
CA VAL A 102 2.22 -1.85 -4.98
C VAL A 102 0.71 -1.61 -4.88
N LYS A 103 -0.11 -2.33 -5.65
CA LYS A 103 -1.54 -2.42 -5.38
C LYS A 103 -1.88 -3.78 -4.79
N ALA A 104 -2.88 -3.74 -3.93
CA ALA A 104 -3.58 -4.91 -3.48
C ALA A 104 -4.87 -5.02 -4.31
N GLY A 105 -4.99 -6.09 -5.09
CA GLY A 105 -6.20 -6.38 -5.86
C GLY A 105 -7.30 -6.84 -4.92
N LEU A 106 -8.43 -6.12 -4.89
CA LEU A 106 -9.67 -6.63 -4.31
C LEU A 106 -10.39 -7.39 -5.42
N GLU A 107 -10.31 -8.72 -5.40
CA GLU A 107 -11.28 -9.51 -6.16
C GLU A 107 -12.59 -9.49 -5.37
N SER A 108 -13.60 -8.87 -5.97
CA SER A 108 -14.97 -8.87 -5.46
C SER A 108 -15.52 -10.29 -5.57
N THR A 109 -15.42 -11.09 -4.51
CA THR A 109 -16.32 -12.23 -4.37
C THR A 109 -17.71 -11.66 -4.11
N THR A 110 -18.56 -11.75 -5.13
CA THR A 110 -19.98 -11.41 -5.09
C THR A 110 -20.66 -12.11 -3.91
N ASP A 111 -21.05 -11.34 -2.89
CA ASP A 111 -22.14 -11.68 -1.98
C ASP A 111 -22.97 -10.40 -1.70
N PRO A 112 -24.30 -10.40 -1.91
CA PRO A 112 -25.12 -9.20 -1.85
C PRO A 112 -25.57 -8.95 -0.40
N GLY A 113 -24.91 -8.05 0.33
CA GLY A 113 -25.40 -7.72 1.67
C GLY A 113 -24.66 -6.70 2.54
N ALA A 114 -23.59 -6.06 2.08
CA ALA A 114 -22.88 -5.07 2.91
C ALA A 114 -22.47 -3.83 2.10
N SER A 115 -22.80 -2.64 2.62
CA SER A 115 -22.53 -1.34 2.00
C SER A 115 -21.03 -1.17 1.67
N PRO A 116 -20.65 -0.73 0.45
CA PRO A 116 -19.28 -0.87 -0.06
C PRO A 116 -18.31 0.26 0.34
N SER A 117 -18.76 1.23 1.14
CA SER A 117 -18.08 2.53 1.31
C SER A 117 -17.03 2.52 2.43
N ASP A 118 -17.33 1.88 3.56
CA ASP A 118 -16.49 1.96 4.76
C ASP A 118 -15.34 0.95 4.76
N ALA A 119 -15.56 -0.24 4.19
CA ALA A 119 -14.54 -1.28 4.08
C ALA A 119 -13.39 -0.83 3.15
N LYS A 120 -13.70 -0.16 2.04
CA LYS A 120 -12.69 0.35 1.09
C LYS A 120 -11.78 1.39 1.73
N TYR A 121 -12.35 2.27 2.55
CA TYR A 121 -11.61 3.33 3.23
C TYR A 121 -10.74 2.80 4.38
N LEU A 122 -11.23 1.82 5.16
CA LEU A 122 -10.43 1.14 6.18
C LEU A 122 -9.28 0.34 5.56
N ILE A 123 -9.49 -0.30 4.41
CA ILE A 123 -8.43 -0.99 3.67
C ILE A 123 -7.35 0.00 3.23
N VAL A 124 -7.71 1.11 2.57
CA VAL A 124 -6.73 2.15 2.18
C VAL A 124 -5.96 2.69 3.39
N LYS A 125 -6.63 2.96 4.51
CA LYS A 125 -5.99 3.39 5.76
C LYS A 125 -5.08 2.33 6.38
N LYS A 126 -5.50 1.06 6.39
CA LYS A 126 -4.74 -0.06 6.99
C LYS A 126 -3.52 -0.42 6.13
N PHE A 127 -3.66 -0.36 4.81
CA PHE A 127 -2.52 -0.47 3.87
C PHE A 127 -1.56 0.71 3.98
N GLN A 128 -2.04 1.94 4.19
CA GLN A 128 -1.19 3.11 4.48
C GLN A 128 -0.45 2.94 5.82
N LYS A 129 -1.12 2.39 6.85
CA LYS A 129 -0.54 2.13 8.17
C LYS A 129 0.52 1.02 8.13
N LEU A 130 0.27 -0.05 7.38
CA LEU A 130 1.24 -1.14 7.18
C LEU A 130 2.48 -0.68 6.41
N LYS A 131 2.31 0.30 5.50
CA LYS A 131 3.40 0.94 4.75
C LYS A 131 4.33 1.79 5.62
N ILE A 132 3.79 2.41 6.66
CA ILE A 132 4.55 3.21 7.65
C ILE A 132 5.34 2.29 8.58
N MET A 133 4.83 1.09 8.87
CA MET A 133 5.49 0.14 9.77
C MET A 133 6.74 -0.50 9.14
N LEU A 134 6.81 -0.63 7.81
CA LEU A 134 7.97 -1.17 7.10
C LEU A 134 9.15 -0.18 6.93
N HIS A 135 9.09 1.05 7.47
CA HIS A 135 10.18 2.03 7.36
C HIS A 135 10.57 2.70 8.70
N LEU A 136 10.11 2.19 9.84
CA LEU A 136 10.52 2.71 11.17
C LEU A 136 11.44 1.78 11.97
N GLU A 137 11.81 0.59 11.45
CA GLU A 137 12.86 -0.26 12.05
C GLU A 137 14.23 -0.08 11.37
N GLY A 138 14.56 1.16 11.03
CA GLY A 138 15.85 1.54 10.44
C GLY A 138 16.45 2.77 11.10
N GLY A 139 16.34 2.88 12.42
CA GLY A 139 17.07 3.87 13.21
C GLY A 139 18.32 3.25 13.83
N LEU A 140 19.47 3.39 13.17
CA LEU A 140 20.75 3.68 13.83
C LEU A 140 21.81 4.04 12.78
N LEU A 141 22.12 5.34 12.69
CA LEU A 141 23.45 5.98 12.75
C LEU A 141 23.27 7.50 12.62
#